data_AF-E8QWG4-F1
#
_entry.id   AF-E8QWG4-F1
#
_cell.length_a   1.000
_cell.length_b   1.000
_cell.length_c   1.000
_cell.angle_alpha   90.00
_cell.angle_beta   90.00
_cell.angle_gamma   90.00
#
_symmetry.space_group_name_H-M   'P 1'
#
loop_
_entity.id
_entity.type
_entity.pdbx_description
1 polymer ?
#
loop_
_entity_poly.entity_id
_entity_poly.type
_entity_poly.pdbx_seq_one_letter_code
_entity_poly.pdbx_strand_id
1 'polypeptide(L)'
;MNPRDKKRFREEKRRLKQLGNQRARRSFKALLRDHPEEASHVTQPDHGRYATSHLNGRDRDATRRPQAIPTQPTLASEEEADETA
;
A
#
# COMPACT_ATOMS: atom_id res chain seq x y z
N MET A 1 12.02 -8.87 -15.17
CA MET A 1 12.27 -7.41 -15.24
C MET A 1 13.63 -7.13 -14.65
N ASN A 2 14.51 -6.49 -15.42
CA ASN A 2 15.89 -6.26 -15.00
C ASN A 2 15.93 -5.20 -13.87
N PRO A 3 16.94 -5.21 -13.00
CA PRO A 3 17.03 -4.28 -11.87
C PRO A 3 16.91 -2.80 -12.28
N ARG A 4 17.48 -2.45 -13.44
CA ARG A 4 17.41 -1.10 -14.02
C ARG A 4 15.97 -0.68 -14.33
N ASP A 5 15.17 -1.59 -14.88
CA ASP A 5 13.80 -1.26 -15.26
C ASP A 5 12.88 -1.19 -14.03
N LYS A 6 13.12 -2.03 -13.01
CA LYS A 6 12.46 -1.90 -11.70
C LYS A 6 12.76 -0.54 -11.05
N LYS A 7 14.01 -0.08 -11.12
CA LYS A 7 14.41 1.25 -10.63
C LYS A 7 13.65 2.36 -11.38
N ARG A 8 13.58 2.29 -12.70
CA ARG A 8 12.82 3.25 -13.53
C ARG A 8 11.34 3.31 -13.15
N PHE A 9 10.68 2.16 -12.97
CA PHE A 9 9.28 2.15 -12.54
C PHE A 9 9.06 2.73 -11.14
N ARG A 10 9.98 2.48 -10.21
CA ARG A 10 9.91 3.06 -8.86
C ARG A 10 10.09 4.58 -8.92
N GLU A 11 11.01 5.07 -9.74
CA GLU A 11 11.22 6.51 -9.96
C GLU A 11 10.01 7.19 -10.60
N GLU A 12 9.44 6.59 -11.64
CA GLU A 12 8.23 7.06 -12.30
C GLU A 12 7.06 7.16 -11.32
N LYS A 13 6.81 6.10 -10.55
CA LYS A 13 5.77 6.08 -9.52
C LYS A 13 6.00 7.16 -8.45
N ARG A 14 7.24 7.36 -8.01
CA ARG A 14 7.59 8.43 -7.05
C ARG A 14 7.30 9.81 -7.63
N ARG A 15 7.70 10.07 -8.88
CA ARG A 15 7.43 11.34 -9.56
C ARG A 15 5.93 11.61 -9.69
N LEU A 16 5.15 10.62 -10.10
CA LEU A 16 3.69 10.76 -10.21
C LEU A 16 3.03 11.02 -8.85
N LYS A 17 3.46 10.32 -7.79
CA LYS A 17 2.99 10.59 -6.41
C LYS A 17 3.33 12.01 -5.95
N GLN A 18 4.55 12.47 -6.23
CA GLN A 18 4.97 13.84 -5.89
C GLN A 18 4.09 14.88 -6.59
N LEU A 19 3.87 14.72 -7.89
CA LEU A 19 3.00 15.63 -8.67
C LEU A 19 1.55 15.60 -8.17
N GLY A 20 1.01 14.41 -7.89
CA GLY A 20 -0.34 14.25 -7.35
C GLY A 20 -0.51 14.93 -5.99
N ASN A 21 0.48 14.79 -5.10
CA ASN A 21 0.47 15.45 -3.78
C ASN A 21 0.63 16.97 -3.91
N GLN A 22 1.51 17.45 -4.79
CA GLN A 22 1.68 18.88 -5.04
C GLN A 22 0.38 19.51 -5.54
N ARG A 23 -0.31 18.86 -6.48
CA ARG A 23 -1.61 19.31 -6.98
C ARG A 23 -2.66 19.33 -5.87
N ALA A 24 -2.79 18.23 -5.11
CA ALA A 24 -3.74 18.11 -4.01
C ALA A 24 -3.52 19.18 -2.93
N ARG A 25 -2.27 19.46 -2.57
CA ARG A 25 -1.94 20.54 -1.62
C ARG A 25 -2.33 21.91 -2.17
N ARG A 26 -2.07 22.18 -3.45
CA ARG A 26 -2.44 23.45 -4.07
C ARG A 26 -3.96 23.65 -4.10
N SER A 27 -4.72 22.63 -4.48
CA SER A 27 -6.19 22.70 -4.49
C SER A 27 -6.75 22.86 -3.09
N PHE A 28 -6.24 22.11 -2.11
CA PHE A 28 -6.70 22.21 -0.73
C PHE A 28 -6.36 23.56 -0.11
N LYS A 29 -5.19 24.13 -0.39
CA LYS A 29 -4.82 25.48 0.06
C LYS A 29 -5.73 26.56 -0.55
N ALA A 30 -6.10 26.42 -1.82
CA ALA A 30 -7.06 27.33 -2.46
C ALA A 30 -8.44 27.20 -1.81
N LEU A 31 -8.92 25.96 -1.59
CA LEU A 31 -10.19 25.70 -0.93
C LEU A 31 -10.24 26.27 0.48
N LEU A 32 -9.21 26.07 1.30
CA LEU A 32 -9.13 26.65 2.64
C LEU A 32 -9.18 28.18 2.66
N ARG A 33 -8.63 28.83 1.62
CA ARG A 33 -8.62 30.29 1.50
C ARG A 33 -9.99 30.81 1.05
N ASP A 34 -10.59 30.15 0.06
CA ASP A 34 -11.77 30.66 -0.64
C ASP A 34 -13.07 30.18 0.05
N HIS A 35 -13.07 28.95 0.58
CA HIS A 35 -14.22 28.28 1.22
C HIS A 35 -13.77 27.46 2.45
N PRO A 36 -13.41 28.12 3.57
CA PRO A 36 -12.83 27.45 4.74
C PRO A 36 -13.76 26.40 5.36
N GLU A 37 -15.08 26.60 5.32
CA GLU A 37 -16.05 25.65 5.90
C GLU A 37 -16.13 24.35 5.08
N GLU A 38 -16.16 24.47 3.75
CA GLU A 38 -16.18 23.33 2.84
C GLU A 38 -14.89 22.49 2.91
N ALA A 39 -13.75 23.12 3.20
CA ALA A 39 -12.48 22.44 3.32
C ALA A 39 -12.47 21.36 4.42
N SER A 40 -13.27 21.53 5.48
CA SER A 40 -13.39 20.54 6.56
C SER A 40 -14.10 19.24 6.12
N HIS A 41 -14.93 19.31 5.09
CA HIS A 41 -15.71 18.17 4.58
C HIS A 41 -14.97 17.34 3.53
N VAL A 42 -13.82 17.82 3.04
CA VAL A 42 -13.00 17.07 2.07
C VAL A 42 -12.29 15.92 2.77
N THR A 43 -12.83 14.71 2.62
CA THR A 43 -12.29 13.49 3.22
C THR A 43 -11.10 12.92 2.47
N GLN A 44 -11.05 13.05 1.14
CA GLN A 44 -9.91 12.58 0.33
C GLN A 44 -9.60 13.51 -0.85
N PRO A 45 -8.31 13.75 -1.14
CA PRO A 45 -7.90 14.48 -2.33
C PRO A 45 -8.10 13.64 -3.60
N ASP A 46 -8.76 14.21 -4.60
CA ASP A 46 -8.83 13.61 -5.93
C ASP A 46 -7.49 13.74 -6.66
N HIS A 47 -6.84 12.59 -6.88
CA HIS A 47 -5.57 12.51 -7.59
C HIS A 47 -5.74 12.39 -9.12
N GLY A 48 -6.92 12.03 -9.63
CA GLY A 48 -7.23 11.89 -11.06
C GLY A 48 -6.12 11.22 -11.87
N ARG A 49 -5.61 11.92 -12.89
CA ARG A 49 -4.50 11.47 -13.76
C ARG A 49 -3.18 11.13 -13.03
N TYR A 50 -3.01 11.58 -11.79
CA TYR A 50 -1.83 11.29 -10.96
C TYR A 50 -2.05 10.10 -10.03
N ALA A 51 -3.21 9.44 -10.10
CA ALA A 51 -3.45 8.19 -9.39
C ALA A 51 -2.43 7.14 -9.84
N THR A 52 -1.74 6.52 -8.88
CA THR A 52 -0.69 5.51 -9.17
C THR A 52 -1.15 4.08 -8.98
N SER A 53 -2.46 3.85 -8.84
CA SER A 53 -3.08 2.53 -8.70
C SER A 53 -2.70 1.60 -9.86
N HIS A 54 -2.72 2.12 -11.09
CA HIS A 54 -2.32 1.41 -12.31
C HIS A 54 -0.83 1.00 -12.35
N LEU A 55 0.01 1.53 -11.46
CA LEU A 55 1.43 1.18 -11.32
C LEU A 55 1.69 0.16 -10.21
N ASN A 56 0.66 -0.32 -9.51
CA ASN A 56 0.81 -1.37 -8.51
C ASN A 56 1.05 -2.73 -9.18
N GLY A 57 1.93 -3.56 -8.60
CA GLY A 57 2.17 -4.93 -9.07
C GLY A 57 3.06 -5.07 -10.31
N ARG A 58 3.36 -3.98 -11.03
CA ARG A 58 4.20 -4.00 -12.25
C ARG A 58 5.65 -4.42 -12.00
N ASP A 59 6.18 -4.23 -10.79
CA ASP A 59 7.56 -4.54 -10.44
C ASP A 59 7.79 -6.01 -10.05
N ARG A 60 6.72 -6.82 -9.94
CA ARG A 60 6.72 -8.22 -9.46
C ARG A 60 7.64 -8.36 -8.25
N ASP A 61 7.49 -7.46 -7.28
CA ASP A 61 8.35 -7.40 -6.10
C ASP A 61 8.27 -8.72 -5.33
N ALA A 62 9.41 -9.41 -5.19
CA ALA A 62 9.49 -10.73 -4.55
C ALA A 62 9.10 -10.67 -3.07
N THR A 63 9.25 -9.50 -2.43
CA THR A 63 8.82 -9.28 -1.04
C THR A 63 7.30 -9.31 -0.85
N ARG A 64 6.51 -9.25 -1.94
CA ARG A 64 5.05 -9.38 -1.93
C ARG A 64 4.55 -10.81 -2.07
N ARG A 65 5.44 -11.77 -2.32
CA ARG A 65 5.06 -13.18 -2.31
C ARG A 65 4.84 -13.60 -0.86
N PRO A 66 3.73 -14.27 -0.52
CA PRO A 66 3.59 -14.86 0.80
C PRO A 66 4.78 -15.80 1.00
N GLN A 67 5.58 -15.52 2.02
CA GLN A 67 6.61 -16.46 2.45
C GLN A 67 5.88 -17.70 2.94
N ALA A 68 6.30 -18.88 2.49
CA ALA A 68 5.77 -20.13 3.03
C ALA A 68 6.03 -20.09 4.54
N ILE A 69 4.95 -19.96 5.32
CA ILE A 69 5.05 -20.05 6.77
C ILE A 69 5.50 -21.50 7.02
N PRO A 70 6.67 -21.75 7.65
CA PRO A 70 7.06 -23.10 7.97
C PRO A 70 5.96 -23.69 8.86
N THR A 71 5.24 -24.68 8.35
CA THR A 71 4.26 -25.44 9.12
C THR A 71 5.03 -26.08 10.27
N GLN A 72 4.88 -25.52 11.46
CA GLN A 72 5.49 -26.10 12.65
C GLN A 72 4.93 -27.52 12.81
N PRO A 73 5.76 -28.53 13.13
CA PRO A 73 5.25 -29.85 13.42
C PRO A 73 4.30 -29.73 14.61
N THR A 74 3.03 -30.08 14.39
CA THR A 74 2.06 -30.26 15.47
C THR A 74 2.63 -31.35 16.38
N LEU A 75 3.08 -30.96 17.58
CA LEU A 75 3.33 -31.91 18.65
C LEU A 75 2.02 -32.65 18.89
N ALA A 76 1.98 -33.92 18.48
CA ALA A 76 0.88 -34.80 18.81
C ALA A 76 0.79 -34.85 20.34
N SER A 77 -0.34 -34.40 20.88
CA SER A 77 -0.69 -34.55 22.28
C SER A 77 -0.80 -36.04 22.58
N GLU A 78 0.25 -36.60 23.19
CA GLU A 78 0.19 -37.83 23.96
C GLU A 78 -0.61 -37.53 25.23
N GLU A 79 -1.93 -37.65 25.16
CA GLU A 79 -2.76 -37.88 26.34
C GLU A 79 -3.69 -39.06 26.01
N GLU A 80 -3.13 -40.26 26.05
CA GLU A 80 -3.90 -41.47 26.31
C GLU A 80 -3.48 -42.05 27.66
N ALA A 81 -4.51 -42.49 28.39
CA ALA A 81 -4.53 -43.43 29.50
C ALA A 81 -4.10 -42.92 30.89
N ASP A 82 -5.09 -42.44 31.66
CA ASP A 82 -5.36 -43.03 32.97
C ASP A 82 -6.79 -42.71 33.43
N GLU A 83 -7.74 -43.62 33.15
CA GLU A 83 -9.02 -43.69 33.86
C GLU A 83 -9.37 -45.17 34.10
N THR A 84 -8.67 -45.78 35.07
CA THR A 84 -9.14 -46.99 35.76
C THR A 84 -8.85 -46.87 37.26
N ALA A 85 -9.87 -46.49 38.04
CA ALA A 85 -10.13 -46.97 39.40
C ALA A 85 -11.50 -46.49 39.89
#